data_AF-T1AA25-F1
#
_entry.id   AF-T1AA25-F1
#
_cell.length_a   1.000
_cell.length_b   1.000
_cell.length_c   1.000
_cell.angle_alpha   90.00
_cell.angle_beta   90.00
_cell.angle_gamma   90.00
#
_symmetry.space_group_name_H-M   'P 1'
#
loop_
_entity.id
_entity.type
_entity.pdbx_description
1 polymer ?
#
loop_
_entity_poly.entity_id
_entity_poly.type
_entity_poly.pdbx_seq_one_letter_code
_entity_poly.pdbx_strand_id
1 'polypeptide(L)'
;MARTHIARITALIENPANTQERDAFNRFARELRDDLNDSLSDAEIIEMLAQHLITKPVFDALFEGYSFAQHNPMSQAMQGVLDVLQEHRLDKEADTLQAFYDSVKLRAEGIDSATGKQKIVVELYDKFFRNAFPRMTERLGIVYTPVEVVDFIIHSVNGLLRAEFGQTLGGTGVHILDPFTGTGTFITRLLQSGLMTPEQLSYKYQTEIHANEIVLLAYYIAAIN
;
A
#
# COMPACT_ATOMS: atom_id res chain seq x y z
N MET A 1 -10.81 9.04 -15.63
CA MET A 1 -9.42 8.84 -15.18
C MET A 1 -9.18 7.36 -14.91
N ALA A 2 -9.51 6.81 -13.73
CA ALA A 2 -9.36 5.37 -13.48
C ALA A 2 -10.02 4.47 -14.55
N ARG A 3 -11.26 4.81 -14.95
CA ARG A 3 -11.98 4.10 -16.03
C ARG A 3 -11.26 4.13 -17.37
N THR A 4 -10.51 5.19 -17.67
CA THR A 4 -9.79 5.31 -18.94
C THR A 4 -8.59 4.38 -18.96
N HIS A 5 -7.79 4.37 -17.87
CA HIS A 5 -6.68 3.43 -17.73
C HIS A 5 -7.15 1.98 -17.71
N ILE A 6 -8.24 1.67 -17.00
CA ILE A 6 -8.87 0.33 -17.01
C ILE A 6 -9.24 -0.04 -18.45
N ALA A 7 -10.06 0.77 -19.14
CA ALA A 7 -10.51 0.47 -20.50
C ALA A 7 -9.34 0.28 -21.47
N ARG A 8 -8.27 1.05 -21.30
CA ARG A 8 -7.08 0.96 -22.13
C ARG A 8 -6.28 -0.32 -21.87
N ILE A 9 -6.01 -0.64 -20.60
CA ILE A 9 -5.32 -1.88 -20.23
C ILE A 9 -6.14 -3.09 -20.69
N THR A 10 -7.46 -3.07 -20.49
CA THR A 10 -8.39 -4.07 -21.03
C THR A 10 -8.24 -4.22 -22.54
N ALA A 11 -8.29 -3.12 -23.30
CA ALA A 11 -8.16 -3.17 -24.77
C ALA A 11 -6.80 -3.73 -25.23
N LEU A 12 -5.71 -3.45 -24.49
CA LEU A 12 -4.40 -4.01 -24.79
C LEU A 12 -4.34 -5.52 -24.57
N ILE A 13 -4.97 -6.01 -23.50
CA ILE A 13 -4.98 -7.44 -23.13
C ILE A 13 -5.97 -8.23 -24.01
N GLU A 14 -7.09 -7.63 -24.42
CA GLU A 14 -8.09 -8.30 -25.26
C GLU A 14 -7.63 -8.44 -26.72
N ASN A 15 -6.69 -7.60 -27.18
CA ASN A 15 -6.18 -7.64 -28.56
C ASN A 15 -5.32 -8.90 -28.80
N PRO A 16 -5.69 -9.82 -29.70
CA PRO A 16 -4.90 -11.01 -30.01
C PRO A 16 -3.51 -10.74 -30.59
N ALA A 17 -3.30 -9.57 -31.18
CA ALA A 17 -1.99 -9.19 -31.72
C ALA A 17 -0.96 -8.87 -30.61
N ASN A 18 -1.42 -8.49 -29.42
CA ASN A 18 -0.60 -8.04 -28.30
C ASN A 18 -0.13 -9.22 -27.45
N THR A 19 0.60 -10.15 -28.07
CA THR A 19 1.01 -11.42 -27.44
C THR A 19 1.91 -11.21 -26.21
N GLN A 20 2.83 -10.25 -26.27
CA GLN A 20 3.77 -9.95 -25.20
C GLN A 20 3.09 -9.36 -23.96
N GLU A 21 2.17 -8.40 -24.18
CA GLU A 21 1.37 -7.75 -23.14
C GLU A 21 0.47 -8.75 -22.43
N ARG A 22 -0.18 -9.62 -23.21
CA ARG A 22 -1.05 -10.68 -22.70
C ARG A 22 -0.27 -11.68 -21.85
N ASP A 23 0.91 -12.09 -22.31
CA ASP A 23 1.74 -13.02 -21.55
C ASP A 23 2.27 -12.39 -20.25
N ALA A 24 2.67 -11.12 -20.30
CA ALA A 24 3.08 -10.38 -19.10
C ALA A 24 1.94 -10.28 -18.08
N PHE A 25 0.75 -9.87 -18.53
CA PHE A 25 -0.44 -9.81 -17.68
C PHE A 25 -0.80 -11.18 -17.12
N ASN A 26 -0.85 -12.22 -17.94
CA ASN A 26 -1.23 -13.57 -17.49
C ASN A 26 -0.24 -14.19 -16.51
N ARG A 27 1.07 -13.89 -16.63
CA ARG A 27 2.05 -14.30 -15.62
C ARG A 27 1.78 -13.61 -14.29
N PHE A 28 1.68 -12.29 -14.29
CA PHE A 28 1.40 -11.51 -13.09
C PHE A 28 0.05 -11.89 -12.45
N ALA A 29 -0.96 -12.12 -13.26
CA ALA A 29 -2.29 -12.50 -12.79
C ALA A 29 -2.33 -13.89 -12.17
N ARG A 30 -1.45 -14.81 -12.58
CA ARG A 30 -1.28 -16.11 -11.90
C ARG A 30 -0.56 -15.93 -10.57
N GLU A 31 0.53 -15.18 -10.55
CA GLU A 31 1.28 -14.89 -9.32
C GLU A 31 0.38 -14.24 -8.26
N LEU A 32 -0.43 -13.23 -8.62
CA LEU A 32 -1.37 -12.62 -7.67
C LEU A 32 -2.43 -13.60 -7.16
N ARG A 33 -2.91 -14.53 -7.99
CA ARG A 33 -3.90 -15.52 -7.57
C ARG A 33 -3.30 -16.56 -6.64
N ASP A 34 -2.05 -16.94 -6.89
CA ASP A 34 -1.32 -17.90 -6.08
C ASP A 34 -0.93 -17.30 -4.72
N ASP A 35 -0.52 -16.02 -4.69
CA ASP A 35 0.01 -15.36 -3.49
C ASP A 35 -1.04 -14.61 -2.65
N LEU A 36 -2.06 -13.98 -3.27
CA LEU A 36 -3.07 -13.19 -2.55
C LEU A 36 -4.39 -13.94 -2.41
N ASN A 37 -5.03 -14.25 -3.54
CA ASN A 37 -6.37 -14.84 -3.55
C ASN A 37 -6.72 -15.41 -4.94
N ASP A 38 -7.01 -16.71 -4.99
CA ASP A 38 -7.34 -17.44 -6.22
C ASP A 38 -8.64 -16.94 -6.89
N SER A 39 -9.49 -16.24 -6.14
CA SER A 39 -10.75 -15.69 -6.62
C SER A 39 -10.60 -14.36 -7.37
N LEU A 40 -9.39 -13.78 -7.46
CA LEU A 40 -9.17 -12.50 -8.14
C LEU A 40 -9.50 -12.62 -9.63
N SER A 41 -10.44 -11.79 -10.09
CA SER A 41 -10.76 -11.69 -11.51
C SER A 41 -9.72 -10.88 -12.27
N ASP A 42 -9.59 -11.11 -13.58
CA ASP A 42 -8.72 -10.28 -14.43
C ASP A 42 -9.14 -8.80 -14.38
N ALA A 43 -10.44 -8.52 -14.23
CA ALA A 43 -10.95 -7.16 -14.09
C ALA A 43 -10.43 -6.46 -12.82
N GLU A 44 -10.36 -7.19 -11.69
CA GLU A 44 -9.79 -6.66 -10.45
C GLU A 44 -8.29 -6.42 -10.57
N ILE A 45 -7.56 -7.30 -11.25
CA ILE A 45 -6.11 -7.14 -11.47
C ILE A 45 -5.83 -5.95 -12.40
N ILE A 46 -6.62 -5.76 -13.46
CA ILE A 46 -6.56 -4.57 -14.31
C ILE A 46 -6.84 -3.30 -13.49
N GLU A 47 -7.83 -3.35 -12.59
CA GLU A 47 -8.13 -2.24 -11.69
C GLU A 47 -6.97 -1.95 -10.74
N MET A 48 -6.28 -2.97 -10.20
CA MET A 48 -5.07 -2.80 -9.40
C MET A 48 -3.93 -2.12 -10.18
N LEU A 49 -3.68 -2.54 -11.43
CA LEU A 49 -2.68 -1.91 -12.30
C LEU A 49 -3.01 -0.44 -12.59
N ALA A 50 -4.29 -0.14 -12.88
CA ALA A 50 -4.75 1.22 -13.10
C ALA A 50 -4.63 2.09 -11.83
N GLN A 51 -4.91 1.52 -10.65
CA GLN A 51 -4.67 2.18 -9.38
C GLN A 51 -3.20 2.50 -9.21
N HIS A 52 -2.32 1.52 -9.37
CA HIS A 52 -0.87 1.71 -9.23
C HIS A 52 -0.34 2.84 -10.13
N LEU A 53 -0.77 2.88 -11.40
CA LEU A 53 -0.38 3.93 -12.34
C LEU A 53 -0.74 5.34 -11.82
N ILE A 54 -1.91 5.49 -11.18
CA ILE A 54 -2.38 6.76 -10.64
C ILE A 54 -1.69 7.09 -9.30
N THR A 55 -1.49 6.09 -8.44
CA THR A 55 -1.01 6.28 -7.06
C THR A 55 0.49 6.43 -6.95
N LYS A 56 1.26 5.72 -7.77
CA LYS A 56 2.72 5.72 -7.70
C LYS A 56 3.31 7.13 -7.79
N PRO A 57 2.92 8.01 -8.73
CA PRO A 57 3.47 9.36 -8.79
C PRO A 57 3.08 10.22 -7.58
N VAL A 58 1.92 9.95 -6.95
CA VAL A 58 1.50 10.63 -5.71
C VAL A 58 2.43 10.25 -4.57
N PHE A 59 2.72 8.96 -4.42
CA PHE A 59 3.66 8.47 -3.40
C PHE A 59 5.09 8.96 -3.67
N ASP A 60 5.55 8.93 -4.92
CA ASP A 60 6.86 9.46 -5.31
C ASP A 60 6.99 10.96 -4.97
N ALA A 61 5.93 11.75 -5.16
CA ALA A 61 5.90 13.17 -4.81
C ALA A 61 5.84 13.44 -3.29
N LEU A 62 5.08 12.63 -2.54
CA LEU A 62 4.96 12.77 -1.08
C LEU A 62 6.24 12.41 -0.33
N PHE A 63 6.97 11.44 -0.86
CA PHE A 63 8.14 10.84 -0.21
C PHE A 63 9.40 11.10 -1.03
N GLU A 64 9.55 12.30 -1.59
CA GLU A 64 10.75 12.72 -2.31
C GLU A 64 11.99 12.50 -1.43
N GLY A 65 12.91 11.63 -1.88
CA GLY A 65 14.10 11.19 -1.14
C GLY A 65 14.02 9.77 -0.57
N TYR A 66 12.83 9.16 -0.50
CA TYR A 66 12.65 7.75 -0.21
C TYR A 66 12.10 7.06 -1.47
N SER A 67 12.93 6.24 -2.12
CA SER A 67 12.53 5.52 -3.33
C SER A 67 11.57 4.35 -3.01
N PHE A 68 10.42 4.61 -2.40
CA PHE A 68 9.43 3.61 -1.99
C PHE A 68 9.09 2.68 -3.14
N ALA A 69 8.71 3.25 -4.28
CA ALA A 69 8.30 2.50 -5.46
C ALA A 69 9.43 1.65 -6.06
N GLN A 70 10.70 1.99 -5.80
CA GLN A 70 11.86 1.24 -6.26
C GLN A 70 12.22 0.06 -5.37
N HIS A 71 11.74 0.01 -4.12
CA HIS A 71 12.09 -1.04 -3.16
C HIS A 71 10.88 -1.90 -2.75
N ASN A 72 9.66 -1.42 -2.96
CA ASN A 72 8.45 -2.15 -2.66
C ASN A 72 8.22 -3.27 -3.70
N PRO A 73 8.19 -4.56 -3.32
CA PRO A 73 8.08 -5.67 -4.27
C PRO A 73 6.81 -5.64 -5.12
N MET A 74 5.67 -5.26 -4.53
CA MET A 74 4.40 -5.13 -5.28
C MET A 74 4.47 -4.01 -6.31
N SER A 75 5.05 -2.87 -5.94
CA SER A 75 5.29 -1.75 -6.87
C SER A 75 6.21 -2.17 -8.02
N GLN A 76 7.30 -2.88 -7.75
CA GLN A 76 8.20 -3.39 -8.79
C GLN A 76 7.49 -4.36 -9.74
N ALA A 77 6.71 -5.31 -9.22
CA ALA A 77 5.98 -6.29 -10.02
C ALA A 77 4.94 -5.61 -10.93
N MET A 78 4.13 -4.68 -10.38
CA MET A 78 3.15 -3.93 -11.16
C MET A 78 3.81 -3.04 -12.20
N GLN A 79 4.92 -2.37 -11.86
CA GLN A 79 5.66 -1.55 -12.82
C GLN A 79 6.22 -2.40 -13.96
N GLY A 80 6.73 -3.61 -13.69
CA GLY A 80 7.21 -4.52 -14.72
C GLY A 80 6.14 -4.92 -15.73
N VAL A 81 4.90 -5.12 -15.29
CA VAL A 81 3.76 -5.35 -16.20
C VAL A 81 3.43 -4.08 -16.99
N LEU A 82 3.37 -2.94 -16.32
CA LEU A 82 3.06 -1.67 -16.95
C LEU A 82 4.11 -1.28 -18.00
N ASP A 83 5.40 -1.51 -17.77
CA ASP A 83 6.47 -1.21 -18.71
C ASP A 83 6.28 -1.95 -20.05
N VAL A 84 5.85 -3.22 -19.97
CA VAL A 84 5.49 -4.00 -21.17
C VAL A 84 4.25 -3.42 -21.85
N LEU A 85 3.24 -2.99 -21.08
CA LEU A 85 2.05 -2.33 -21.62
C LEU A 85 2.33 -0.91 -22.18
N GLN A 86 3.40 -0.26 -21.70
CA GLN A 86 3.81 1.11 -22.04
C GLN A 86 4.56 1.22 -23.37
N GLU A 87 5.04 0.12 -23.96
CA GLU A 87 5.64 0.13 -25.30
C GLU A 87 4.68 0.73 -26.36
N HIS A 88 3.37 0.73 -26.07
CA HIS A 88 2.31 1.39 -26.84
C HIS A 88 2.00 2.86 -26.46
N ARG A 89 2.93 3.59 -25.82
CA ARG A 89 2.84 5.02 -25.40
C ARG A 89 1.65 5.35 -24.51
N LEU A 90 1.73 5.04 -23.21
CA LEU A 90 0.72 5.40 -22.20
C LEU A 90 0.61 6.92 -21.91
N ASP A 91 1.45 7.74 -22.53
CA ASP A 91 1.81 9.08 -22.04
C ASP A 91 0.80 10.21 -22.31
N LYS A 92 -0.29 9.96 -23.06
CA LYS A 92 -1.18 11.05 -23.50
C LYS A 92 -2.14 11.61 -22.44
N GLU A 93 -2.16 11.07 -21.21
CA GLU A 93 -3.03 11.58 -20.13
C GLU A 93 -2.26 12.17 -18.93
N ALA A 94 -0.92 12.07 -18.92
CA ALA A 94 -0.06 12.59 -17.84
C ALA A 94 -0.21 14.11 -17.65
N ASP A 95 -0.53 14.86 -18.72
CA ASP A 95 -0.68 16.32 -18.68
C ASP A 95 -1.80 16.80 -17.75
N THR A 96 -2.86 16.01 -17.56
CA THR A 96 -3.97 16.39 -16.65
C THR A 96 -3.66 16.13 -15.18
N LEU A 97 -2.72 15.23 -14.88
CA LEU A 97 -2.36 14.83 -13.52
C LEU A 97 -1.09 15.54 -13.04
N GLN A 98 -0.26 16.07 -13.94
CA GLN A 98 0.98 16.75 -13.56
C GLN A 98 0.73 17.89 -12.57
N ALA A 99 -0.26 18.75 -12.84
CA ALA A 99 -0.62 19.85 -11.92
C ALA A 99 -1.08 19.35 -10.53
N PHE A 100 -1.68 18.17 -10.46
CA PHE A 100 -2.04 17.54 -9.20
C PHE A 100 -0.81 17.00 -8.47
N TYR A 101 0.07 16.29 -9.18
CA TYR A 101 1.33 15.79 -8.60
C TYR A 101 2.22 16.93 -8.10
N ASP A 102 2.31 18.02 -8.85
CA ASP A 102 3.01 19.24 -8.44
C ASP A 102 2.38 19.85 -7.17
N SER A 103 1.04 19.84 -7.06
CA SER A 103 0.35 20.30 -5.86
C SER A 103 0.61 19.41 -4.64
N VAL A 104 0.68 18.09 -4.84
CA VAL A 104 1.04 17.13 -3.78
C VAL A 104 2.45 17.36 -3.31
N LYS A 105 3.39 17.51 -4.26
CA LYS A 105 4.79 17.82 -3.99
C LYS A 105 4.92 19.10 -3.17
N LEU A 106 4.29 20.19 -3.60
CA LEU A 106 4.31 21.48 -2.88
C LEU A 106 3.75 21.39 -1.45
N ARG A 107 2.77 20.50 -1.21
CA ARG A 107 2.23 20.29 0.14
C ARG A 107 3.16 19.45 1.02
N ALA A 108 3.93 18.53 0.43
CA ALA A 108 4.92 17.73 1.13
C ALA A 108 6.24 18.49 1.37
N GLU A 109 6.55 19.48 0.53
CA GLU A 109 7.72 20.35 0.69
C GLU A 109 7.72 21.03 2.07
N GLY A 110 8.79 20.81 2.83
CA GLY A 110 8.96 21.37 4.18
C GLY A 110 8.27 20.59 5.31
N ILE A 111 7.67 19.42 5.03
CA ILE A 111 7.13 18.52 6.06
C ILE A 111 8.12 17.41 6.39
N ASP A 112 8.89 17.61 7.46
CA ASP A 112 9.91 16.64 7.89
C ASP A 112 9.40 15.61 8.92
N SER A 113 8.23 15.84 9.52
CA SER A 113 7.68 14.93 10.54
C SER A 113 6.86 13.79 9.92
N ALA A 114 7.03 12.57 10.43
CA ALA A 114 6.23 11.40 10.02
C ALA A 114 4.73 11.64 10.19
N THR A 115 4.31 12.26 11.30
CA THR A 115 2.92 12.65 11.56
C THR A 115 2.39 13.65 10.52
N GLY A 116 3.21 14.60 10.09
CA GLY A 116 2.84 15.55 9.04
C GLY A 116 2.63 14.87 7.69
N LYS A 117 3.53 13.96 7.30
CA LYS A 117 3.38 13.17 6.06
C LYS A 117 2.14 12.27 6.10
N GLN A 118 1.90 11.60 7.22
CA GLN A 118 0.69 10.79 7.42
C GLN A 118 -0.60 11.62 7.27
N LYS A 119 -0.63 12.83 7.81
CA LYS A 119 -1.79 13.73 7.65
C LYS A 119 -2.05 14.07 6.18
N ILE A 120 -1.01 14.29 5.38
CA ILE A 120 -1.18 14.51 3.94
C ILE A 120 -1.72 13.26 3.26
N VAL A 121 -1.22 12.06 3.60
CA VAL A 121 -1.73 10.79 3.06
C VAL A 121 -3.21 10.62 3.35
N VAL A 122 -3.67 10.91 4.58
CA VAL A 122 -5.09 10.87 4.95
C VAL A 122 -5.90 11.91 4.15
N GLU A 123 -5.40 13.13 4.02
CA GLU A 123 -6.11 14.16 3.24
C GLU A 123 -6.18 13.82 1.74
N LEU A 124 -5.14 13.19 1.19
CA LEU A 124 -5.15 12.70 -0.18
C LEU A 124 -6.12 11.54 -0.35
N TYR A 125 -6.19 10.64 0.63
CA TYR A 125 -7.22 9.61 0.67
C TYR A 125 -8.62 10.21 0.58
N ASP A 126 -8.96 11.13 1.47
CA ASP A 126 -10.31 11.69 1.53
C ASP A 126 -10.67 12.54 0.31
N LYS A 127 -9.73 13.34 -0.20
CA LYS A 127 -10.02 14.31 -1.27
C LYS A 127 -9.75 13.77 -2.66
N PHE A 128 -8.71 12.97 -2.86
CA PHE A 128 -8.32 12.48 -4.18
C PHE A 128 -8.87 11.09 -4.43
N PHE A 129 -8.60 10.13 -3.56
CA PHE A 129 -8.99 8.73 -3.80
C PHE A 129 -10.49 8.54 -3.83
N ARG A 130 -11.21 9.20 -2.93
CA ARG A 130 -12.68 9.18 -2.92
C ARG A 130 -13.31 9.69 -4.21
N ASN A 131 -12.67 10.67 -4.86
CA ASN A 131 -13.15 11.26 -6.11
C ASN A 131 -12.66 10.53 -7.36
N ALA A 132 -11.42 10.02 -7.34
CA ALA A 132 -10.81 9.29 -8.47
C ALA A 132 -11.32 7.85 -8.57
N PHE A 133 -11.64 7.22 -7.43
CA PHE A 133 -12.07 5.84 -7.32
C PHE A 133 -13.30 5.67 -6.39
N PRO A 134 -14.45 6.33 -6.66
CA PRO A 134 -15.60 6.34 -5.74
C PRO A 134 -16.16 4.95 -5.44
N ARG A 135 -16.32 4.09 -6.47
CA ARG A 135 -16.80 2.70 -6.31
C ARG A 135 -15.85 1.82 -5.50
N MET A 136 -14.55 2.09 -5.62
CA MET A 136 -13.52 1.39 -4.86
C MET A 136 -13.59 1.85 -3.41
N THR A 137 -13.63 3.16 -3.15
CA THR A 137 -13.71 3.71 -1.79
C THR A 137 -14.93 3.20 -1.01
N GLU A 138 -16.08 3.03 -1.67
CA GLU A 138 -17.28 2.40 -1.09
C GLU A 138 -17.08 0.91 -0.75
N ARG A 139 -16.29 0.18 -1.55
CA ARG A 139 -15.94 -1.23 -1.33
C ARG A 139 -14.81 -1.43 -0.32
N LEU A 140 -13.85 -0.52 -0.28
CA LEU A 140 -12.61 -0.65 0.49
C LEU A 140 -12.84 -0.41 1.99
N GLY A 141 -13.81 0.43 2.35
CA GLY A 141 -14.21 0.62 3.74
C GLY A 141 -13.05 0.81 4.71
N ILE A 142 -11.96 1.50 4.30
CA ILE A 142 -10.77 1.68 5.13
C ILE A 142 -11.18 2.40 6.42
N VAL A 143 -11.25 1.64 7.51
CA VAL A 143 -11.64 2.13 8.82
C VAL A 143 -10.38 2.56 9.55
N TYR A 144 -10.34 3.81 9.97
CA TYR A 144 -9.33 4.27 10.92
C TYR A 144 -9.75 3.81 12.32
N THR A 145 -9.02 2.85 12.86
CA THR A 145 -9.22 2.41 14.25
C THR A 145 -8.72 3.51 15.18
N PRO A 146 -9.53 3.98 16.15
CA PRO A 146 -9.09 4.99 17.11
C PRO A 146 -7.80 4.57 17.82
N VAL A 147 -6.85 5.50 17.93
CA VAL A 147 -5.52 5.22 18.48
C VAL A 147 -5.61 4.73 19.92
N GLU A 148 -6.56 5.26 20.70
CA GLU A 148 -6.79 4.87 22.09
C GLU A 148 -7.21 3.40 22.22
N VAL A 149 -7.97 2.90 21.25
CA VAL A 149 -8.39 1.49 21.20
C VAL A 149 -7.19 0.59 20.86
N VAL A 150 -6.40 1.00 19.87
CA VAL A 150 -5.19 0.27 19.44
C VAL A 150 -4.18 0.19 20.59
N ASP A 151 -3.91 1.33 21.24
CA ASP A 151 -2.98 1.40 22.38
C ASP A 151 -3.47 0.53 23.54
N PHE A 152 -4.76 0.58 23.86
CA PHE A 152 -5.35 -0.28 24.90
C PHE A 152 -5.11 -1.76 24.61
N ILE A 153 -5.34 -2.20 23.37
CA ILE A 153 -5.13 -3.60 22.96
C ILE A 153 -3.65 -3.98 23.10
N ILE A 154 -2.73 -3.18 22.57
CA ILE A 154 -1.28 -3.45 22.62
C ILE A 154 -0.80 -3.61 24.07
N HIS A 155 -1.18 -2.68 24.95
CA HIS A 155 -0.78 -2.74 26.36
C HIS A 155 -1.42 -3.91 27.09
N SER A 156 -2.68 -4.24 26.77
CA SER A 156 -3.39 -5.38 27.35
C SER A 156 -2.75 -6.71 26.94
N VAL A 157 -2.40 -6.88 25.67
CA VAL A 157 -1.71 -8.08 25.17
C VAL A 157 -0.35 -8.25 25.85
N ASN A 158 0.44 -7.18 25.98
CA ASN A 158 1.72 -7.24 26.70
C ASN A 158 1.54 -7.56 28.20
N GLY A 159 0.49 -7.03 28.83
CA GLY A 159 0.14 -7.36 30.21
C GLY A 159 -0.18 -8.85 30.38
N LEU A 160 -0.98 -9.42 29.46
CA LEU A 160 -1.34 -10.83 29.44
C LEU A 160 -0.13 -11.73 29.18
N LEU A 161 0.75 -11.35 28.23
CA LEU A 161 2.00 -12.07 27.96
C LEU A 161 2.88 -12.20 29.21
N ARG A 162 2.95 -11.14 30.02
CA ARG A 162 3.70 -11.15 31.27
C ARG A 162 3.04 -12.04 32.33
N ALA A 163 1.74 -11.90 32.50
CA ALA A 163 0.99 -12.60 33.55
C ALA A 163 0.91 -14.10 33.31
N GLU A 164 0.63 -14.52 32.08
CA GLU A 164 0.32 -15.92 31.75
C GLU A 164 1.52 -16.70 31.21
N PHE A 165 2.48 -16.02 30.59
CA PHE A 165 3.58 -16.68 29.87
C PHE A 165 4.98 -16.24 30.33
N GLY A 166 5.09 -15.23 31.21
CA GLY A 166 6.38 -14.67 31.60
C GLY A 166 7.15 -14.02 30.43
N GLN A 167 6.45 -13.64 29.37
CA GLN A 167 7.01 -13.06 28.14
C GLN A 167 6.59 -11.59 27.98
N THR A 168 7.17 -10.92 26.99
CA THR A 168 6.75 -9.58 26.56
C THR A 168 6.63 -9.52 25.04
N LEU A 169 6.00 -8.47 24.51
CA LEU A 169 5.98 -8.24 23.07
C LEU A 169 7.39 -8.12 22.46
N GLY A 170 8.40 -7.73 23.25
CA GLY A 170 9.80 -7.66 22.86
C GLY A 170 10.59 -8.97 23.01
N GLY A 171 10.01 -10.02 23.58
CA GLY A 171 10.70 -11.30 23.82
C GLY A 171 10.97 -12.07 22.53
N THR A 172 12.20 -12.55 22.32
CA THR A 172 12.58 -13.35 21.14
C THR A 172 11.68 -14.59 21.01
N GLY A 173 11.23 -14.90 19.78
CA GLY A 173 10.32 -16.00 19.50
C GLY A 173 8.83 -15.65 19.69
N VAL A 174 8.49 -14.43 20.11
CA VAL A 174 7.11 -13.94 20.17
C VAL A 174 6.77 -13.23 18.85
N HIS A 175 6.17 -13.96 17.92
CA HIS A 175 5.74 -13.40 16.63
C HIS A 175 4.43 -12.60 16.78
N ILE A 176 4.38 -11.44 16.13
CA ILE A 176 3.23 -10.54 16.13
C ILE A 176 2.70 -10.47 14.69
N LEU A 177 1.42 -10.77 14.50
CA LEU A 177 0.76 -10.75 13.21
C LEU A 177 -0.46 -9.84 13.25
N ASP A 178 -0.50 -8.88 12.35
CA ASP A 178 -1.70 -8.12 12.00
C ASP A 178 -2.25 -8.60 10.65
N PRO A 179 -3.26 -9.49 10.64
CA PRO A 179 -3.74 -10.10 9.40
C PRO A 179 -4.54 -9.14 8.52
N PHE A 180 -4.95 -7.98 9.03
CA PHE A 180 -5.79 -7.00 8.33
C PHE A 180 -5.28 -5.59 8.65
N THR A 181 -4.05 -5.30 8.23
CA THR A 181 -3.33 -4.16 8.80
C THR A 181 -3.88 -2.80 8.39
N GLY A 182 -4.68 -2.74 7.31
CA GLY A 182 -5.26 -1.51 6.81
C GLY A 182 -4.16 -0.52 6.50
N THR A 183 -4.14 0.60 7.22
CA THR A 183 -3.12 1.65 7.09
C THR A 183 -1.90 1.43 7.99
N GLY A 184 -1.74 0.26 8.62
CA GLY A 184 -0.59 -0.09 9.44
C GLY A 184 -0.67 0.38 10.90
N THR A 185 -1.85 0.85 11.36
CA THR A 185 -1.97 1.55 12.65
C THR A 185 -1.49 0.70 13.83
N PHE A 186 -1.86 -0.59 13.90
CA PHE A 186 -1.40 -1.47 14.98
C PHE A 186 0.11 -1.62 15.00
N ILE A 187 0.74 -1.80 13.83
CA ILE A 187 2.20 -1.94 13.73
C ILE A 187 2.90 -0.64 14.12
N THR A 188 2.45 0.50 13.59
CA THR A 188 3.04 1.80 13.94
C THR A 188 2.93 2.08 15.45
N ARG A 189 1.75 1.84 16.05
CA ARG A 189 1.54 2.05 17.50
C ARG A 189 2.32 1.05 18.35
N LEU A 190 2.48 -0.19 17.89
CA LEU A 190 3.32 -1.20 18.55
C LEU A 190 4.77 -0.72 18.63
N LEU A 191 5.32 -0.23 17.53
CA LEU A 191 6.69 0.30 17.47
C LEU A 191 6.85 1.56 18.34
N GLN A 192 5.80 2.38 18.46
CA GLN A 192 5.79 3.61 19.27
C GLN A 192 5.40 3.38 20.74
N SER A 193 5.05 2.16 21.13
CA SER A 193 4.45 1.87 22.45
C SER A 193 5.40 2.04 23.64
N GLY A 194 6.72 2.03 23.40
CA GLY A 194 7.72 2.03 24.48
C GLY A 194 7.81 0.69 25.23
N LEU A 195 7.19 -0.38 24.72
CA LEU A 195 7.19 -1.71 25.35
C LEU A 195 8.43 -2.56 25.01
N MET A 196 9.30 -2.07 24.13
CA MET A 196 10.49 -2.75 23.61
C MET A 196 11.71 -1.84 23.69
N THR A 197 12.90 -2.40 23.97
CA THR A 197 14.17 -1.66 23.84
C THR A 197 14.50 -1.40 22.36
N PRO A 198 15.41 -0.46 22.04
CA PRO A 198 15.83 -0.23 20.66
C PRO A 198 16.36 -1.49 19.94
N GLU A 199 17.10 -2.33 20.65
CA GLU A 199 17.67 -3.58 20.12
C GLU A 199 16.58 -4.60 19.84
N GLN A 200 15.62 -4.74 20.76
CA GLN A 200 14.44 -5.60 20.56
C GLN A 200 13.62 -5.11 19.37
N LEU A 201 13.39 -3.81 19.27
CA LEU A 201 12.60 -3.22 18.19
C LEU A 201 13.24 -3.48 16.82
N SER A 202 14.57 -3.31 16.70
CA SER A 202 15.29 -3.59 15.45
C SER A 202 15.16 -5.05 15.02
N TYR A 203 15.38 -5.99 15.96
CA TYR A 203 15.26 -7.42 15.69
C TYR A 203 13.81 -7.82 15.34
N LYS A 204 12.83 -7.33 16.12
CA LYS A 204 11.40 -7.59 15.92
C LYS A 204 10.93 -7.11 14.55
N TYR A 205 11.27 -5.87 14.19
CA TYR A 205 10.89 -5.27 12.92
C TYR A 205 11.39 -6.07 11.71
N GLN A 206 12.60 -6.67 11.80
CA GLN A 206 13.20 -7.42 10.70
C GLN A 206 12.70 -8.87 10.59
N THR A 207 12.17 -9.47 11.67
CA THR A 207 12.03 -10.93 11.73
C THR A 207 10.71 -11.45 12.34
N GLU A 208 10.08 -10.69 13.23
CA GLU A 208 9.03 -11.21 14.11
C GLU A 208 7.76 -10.35 14.12
N ILE A 209 7.71 -9.28 13.31
CA ILE A 209 6.50 -8.48 13.06
C ILE A 209 6.02 -8.75 11.64
N HIS A 210 4.74 -9.10 11.51
CA HIS A 210 4.11 -9.54 10.26
C HIS A 210 2.81 -8.75 10.07
N ALA A 211 2.53 -8.35 8.83
CA ALA A 211 1.33 -7.59 8.51
C ALA A 211 0.83 -7.94 7.10
N ASN A 212 -0.47 -8.18 6.97
CA ASN A 212 -1.11 -8.52 5.69
C ASN A 212 -2.17 -7.49 5.33
N GLU A 213 -2.28 -7.18 4.05
CA GLU A 213 -3.33 -6.34 3.50
C GLU A 213 -3.63 -6.73 2.05
N ILE A 214 -4.91 -6.83 1.71
CA ILE A 214 -5.38 -7.21 0.37
C ILE A 214 -5.63 -5.97 -0.50
N VAL A 215 -5.92 -4.84 0.13
CA VAL A 215 -6.21 -3.57 -0.54
C VAL A 215 -4.90 -2.86 -0.88
N LEU A 216 -4.55 -2.80 -2.16
CA LEU A 216 -3.28 -2.21 -2.64
C LEU A 216 -2.98 -0.83 -2.05
N LEU A 217 -3.97 0.05 -2.00
CA LEU A 217 -3.78 1.40 -1.46
C LEU A 217 -3.46 1.39 0.03
N ALA A 218 -4.19 0.58 0.81
CA ALA A 218 -3.97 0.44 2.23
C ALA A 218 -2.59 -0.19 2.49
N TYR A 219 -2.22 -1.21 1.70
CA TYR A 219 -0.89 -1.81 1.71
C TYR A 219 0.23 -0.78 1.49
N TYR A 220 0.12 0.11 0.49
CA TYR A 220 1.11 1.17 0.29
C TYR A 220 1.18 2.15 1.46
N ILE A 221 0.05 2.52 2.04
CA ILE A 221 0.03 3.41 3.21
C ILE A 221 0.68 2.72 4.42
N ALA A 222 0.34 1.45 4.68
CA ALA A 222 0.89 0.67 5.77
C ALA A 222 2.40 0.46 5.64
N ALA A 223 2.89 0.18 4.43
CA ALA A 223 4.32 -0.06 4.18
C ALA A 223 5.18 1.21 4.32
N ILE A 224 4.59 2.40 4.22
CA ILE A 224 5.28 3.68 4.36
C ILE A 224 5.28 4.19 5.80
N ASN A 225 4.23 3.88 6.56
CA ASN A 225 4.07 4.30 7.97
C ASN A 225 5.05 3.59 8.91
#